data_AF-A0A482W8T4-F1
#
_entry.id   AF-A0A482W8T4-F1
#
_cell.length_a   1.000
_cell.length_b   1.000
_cell.length_c   1.000
_cell.angle_alpha   90.00
_cell.angle_beta   90.00
_cell.angle_gamma   90.00
#
_symmetry.space_group_name_H-M   'P 1'
#
loop_
_entity.id
_entity.type
_entity.pdbx_description
1 polymer ?
#
loop_
_entity_poly.entity_id
_entity_poly.type
_entity_poly.pdbx_seq_one_letter_code
_entity_poly.pdbx_strand_id
1 'polypeptide(L)'
;MYEPSWKSKEEFEKLERNLQKRRDMRDERIKEYIEANLNERTRLEAALKKKEKEKLKKELERKRKKRLKPWEFELEYEPTTTKDPFSKAFDEYQEIFHDRKDEDNPSEKHYMDIIHEEKCYEMQLEIRKQVDELMRLELEMLEDALAQDRAKRKGKKYKKKKKKKKKHKKKKKKGKKDPTGHRSVEDLFQELVDNGIIHPYNKQYLNEYKGDFSYNNWEYRSREFDPPSTLGDVRQVVKINCIAPLSTESMIKPKSVLLIGPRQSGKHLLANAVFTESQSILFDLSPEVLAGKYPGNKACLTCQNFYIRLRSFYV
;
A
#
# COMPACT_ATOMS: atom_id res chain seq x y z
N MET A 1 -12.31 -41.27 76.37
CA MET A 1 -13.41 -40.27 76.32
C MET A 1 -13.65 -39.92 74.87
N TYR A 2 -14.90 -40.06 74.45
CA TYR A 2 -15.40 -40.10 73.09
C TYR A 2 -15.38 -38.68 72.48
N GLU A 3 -14.65 -38.47 71.37
CA GLU A 3 -14.84 -37.28 70.54
C GLU A 3 -16.08 -37.49 69.64
N PRO A 4 -16.97 -36.48 69.47
CA PRO A 4 -18.25 -36.67 68.79
C PRO A 4 -18.13 -37.14 67.32
N SER A 5 -18.98 -38.11 66.96
CA SER A 5 -18.92 -38.96 65.76
C SER A 5 -19.36 -38.33 64.42
N TRP A 6 -19.23 -37.02 64.22
CA TRP A 6 -19.89 -36.33 63.09
C TRP A 6 -18.96 -35.59 62.12
N LYS A 7 -17.68 -36.00 62.01
CA LYS A 7 -16.84 -35.87 60.81
C LYS A 7 -15.48 -36.53 61.02
N SER A 8 -15.06 -37.42 60.10
CA SER A 8 -13.69 -37.96 60.12
C SER A 8 -12.68 -36.86 59.78
N LYS A 9 -11.45 -36.91 60.33
CA LYS A 9 -10.36 -35.97 59.99
C LYS A 9 -10.15 -35.83 58.48
N GLU A 10 -10.37 -36.90 57.72
CA GLU A 10 -10.25 -36.90 56.26
C GLU A 10 -11.35 -36.09 55.54
N GLU A 11 -12.56 -36.04 56.11
CA GLU A 11 -13.65 -35.24 55.55
C GLU A 11 -13.40 -33.75 55.73
N PHE A 12 -12.82 -33.37 56.87
CA PHE A 12 -12.40 -32.01 57.15
C PHE A 12 -11.31 -31.55 56.17
N GLU A 13 -10.29 -32.37 55.92
CA GLU A 13 -9.25 -32.07 54.92
C GLU A 13 -9.80 -32.00 53.49
N LYS A 14 -10.78 -32.85 53.13
CA LYS A 14 -11.46 -32.77 51.83
C LYS A 14 -12.24 -31.46 51.70
N LEU A 15 -12.91 -31.03 52.77
CA LEU A 15 -13.63 -29.76 52.82
C LEU A 15 -12.68 -28.57 52.67
N GLU A 16 -11.57 -28.52 53.41
CA GLU A 16 -10.56 -27.47 53.29
C GLU A 16 -9.93 -27.44 51.90
N ARG A 17 -9.58 -28.61 51.33
CA ARG A 17 -9.07 -28.70 49.96
C ARG A 17 -10.07 -28.18 48.92
N ASN A 18 -11.37 -28.40 49.13
CA ASN A 18 -12.43 -27.90 48.26
C ASN A 18 -12.68 -26.39 48.45
N LEU A 19 -12.60 -25.88 49.68
CA LEU A 19 -12.68 -24.45 49.98
C LEU A 19 -11.51 -23.71 49.34
N GLN A 20 -10.29 -24.26 49.44
CA GLN A 20 -9.11 -23.68 48.82
C GLN A 20 -9.22 -23.66 47.29
N LYS A 21 -9.71 -24.74 46.65
CA LYS A 21 -9.99 -24.74 45.19
C LYS A 21 -10.98 -23.63 44.80
N ARG A 22 -12.00 -23.38 45.61
CA ARG A 22 -12.98 -22.31 45.36
C ARG A 22 -12.37 -20.91 45.52
N ARG A 23 -11.41 -20.74 46.44
CA ARG A 23 -10.61 -19.52 46.58
C ARG A 23 -9.69 -19.33 45.38
N ASP A 24 -8.92 -20.34 45.02
CA ASP A 24 -8.01 -20.29 43.85
C ASP A 24 -8.76 -19.96 42.54
N MET A 25 -9.92 -20.58 42.30
CA MET A 25 -10.78 -20.29 41.14
C MET A 25 -11.35 -18.86 41.14
N ARG A 26 -11.60 -18.29 42.33
CA ARG A 26 -12.06 -16.91 42.48
C ARG A 26 -10.91 -15.95 42.17
N ASP A 27 -9.73 -16.23 42.70
CA ASP A 27 -8.54 -15.41 42.52
C ASP A 27 -8.04 -15.43 41.06
N GLU A 28 -8.12 -16.58 40.39
CA GLU A 28 -7.85 -16.70 38.94
C GLU A 28 -8.81 -15.85 38.12
N ARG A 29 -10.12 -15.88 38.42
CA ARG A 29 -11.11 -15.03 37.73
C ARG A 29 -10.88 -13.54 37.97
N ILE A 30 -10.46 -13.17 39.17
CA ILE A 30 -10.11 -11.78 39.49
C ILE A 30 -8.87 -11.35 38.69
N LYS A 31 -7.84 -12.20 38.59
CA LYS A 31 -6.65 -11.93 37.77
C LYS A 31 -6.98 -11.78 36.29
N GLU A 32 -7.76 -12.71 35.71
CA GLU A 32 -8.22 -12.62 34.31
C GLU A 32 -9.01 -11.31 34.06
N TYR A 33 -9.84 -10.90 35.02
CA TYR A 33 -10.58 -9.63 34.94
C TYR A 33 -9.66 -8.41 35.00
N ILE A 34 -8.67 -8.39 35.89
CA ILE A 34 -7.68 -7.31 36.00
C ILE A 34 -6.85 -7.20 34.72
N GLU A 35 -6.40 -8.33 34.16
CA GLU A 35 -5.58 -8.39 32.96
C GLU A 35 -6.37 -7.98 31.70
N ALA A 36 -7.64 -8.38 31.60
CA ALA A 36 -8.55 -7.91 30.55
C ALA A 36 -8.73 -6.38 30.60
N ASN A 37 -8.95 -5.82 31.80
CA ASN A 37 -9.07 -4.37 31.98
C ASN A 37 -7.77 -3.62 31.65
N LEU A 38 -6.61 -4.17 31.98
CA LEU A 38 -5.31 -3.58 31.62
C LEU A 38 -5.11 -3.56 30.10
N ASN A 39 -5.47 -4.65 29.42
CA ASN A 39 -5.40 -4.76 27.97
C ASN A 39 -6.39 -3.83 27.24
N GLU A 40 -7.57 -3.59 27.81
CA GLU A 40 -8.51 -2.61 27.26
C GLU A 40 -8.02 -1.18 27.48
N ARG A 41 -7.49 -0.85 28.66
CA ARG A 41 -6.90 0.47 28.94
C ARG A 41 -5.73 0.78 28.01
N THR A 42 -4.80 -0.14 27.82
CA THR A 42 -3.65 0.06 26.90
C THR A 42 -4.09 0.24 25.44
N ARG A 43 -5.14 -0.46 24.99
CA ARG A 43 -5.72 -0.26 23.65
C ARG A 43 -6.37 1.12 23.51
N LEU A 44 -7.10 1.57 24.53
CA LEU A 44 -7.73 2.89 24.56
C LEU A 44 -6.67 4.00 24.56
N GLU A 45 -5.62 3.88 25.38
CA GLU A 45 -4.50 4.82 25.39
C GLU A 45 -3.77 4.85 24.04
N ALA A 46 -3.52 3.71 23.40
CA ALA A 46 -2.92 3.66 22.07
C ALA A 46 -3.81 4.33 21.00
N ALA A 47 -5.14 4.17 21.10
CA ALA A 47 -6.08 4.83 20.21
C ALA A 47 -6.15 6.34 20.45
N LEU A 48 -6.09 6.78 21.71
CA LEU A 48 -6.04 8.20 22.09
C LEU A 48 -4.74 8.86 21.59
N LYS A 49 -3.58 8.23 21.82
CA LYS A 49 -2.28 8.70 21.29
C LYS A 49 -2.27 8.80 19.77
N LYS A 50 -2.91 7.88 19.06
CA LYS A 50 -3.06 7.97 17.58
C LYS A 50 -3.93 9.16 17.17
N LYS A 51 -5.06 9.37 17.83
CA LYS A 51 -5.95 10.52 17.57
C LYS A 51 -5.28 11.86 17.90
N GLU A 52 -4.50 11.94 18.98
CA GLU A 52 -3.72 13.13 19.33
C GLU A 52 -2.65 13.43 18.30
N LYS A 53 -1.88 12.42 17.85
CA LYS A 53 -0.91 12.58 16.75
C LYS A 53 -1.57 13.08 15.47
N GLU A 54 -2.76 12.58 15.13
CA GLU A 54 -3.50 13.02 13.95
C GLU A 54 -4.02 14.46 14.07
N LYS A 55 -4.50 14.85 15.26
CA LYS A 55 -4.91 16.23 15.56
C LYS A 55 -3.72 17.20 15.51
N LEU A 56 -2.59 16.82 16.11
CA LEU A 56 -1.34 17.60 16.06
C LEU A 56 -0.88 17.80 14.62
N LYS A 57 -0.88 16.74 13.79
CA LYS A 57 -0.56 16.87 12.36
C LYS A 57 -1.49 17.85 11.63
N LYS A 58 -2.81 17.72 11.81
CA LYS A 58 -3.81 18.63 11.21
C LYS A 58 -3.65 20.08 11.68
N GLU A 59 -3.29 20.28 12.94
CA GLU A 59 -3.06 21.62 13.50
C GLU A 59 -1.77 22.24 12.95
N LEU A 60 -0.69 21.46 12.84
CA LEU A 60 0.56 21.85 12.20
C LEU A 60 0.35 22.25 10.74
N GLU A 61 -0.44 21.47 10.01
CA GLU A 61 -0.81 21.75 8.62
C GLU A 61 -1.66 23.02 8.49
N ARG A 62 -2.62 23.26 9.41
CA ARG A 62 -3.39 24.53 9.48
C ARG A 62 -2.50 25.73 9.80
N LYS A 63 -1.53 25.58 10.71
CA LYS A 63 -0.58 26.66 11.05
C LYS A 63 0.34 26.95 9.88
N ARG A 64 0.80 25.93 9.15
CA ARG A 64 1.60 26.09 7.92
C ARG A 64 0.80 26.83 6.85
N LYS A 65 -0.42 26.38 6.53
CA LYS A 65 -1.34 27.05 5.57
C LYS A 65 -1.69 28.50 5.92
N LYS A 66 -1.72 28.86 7.21
CA LYS A 66 -1.93 30.25 7.67
C LYS A 66 -0.68 31.13 7.56
N ARG A 67 0.51 30.54 7.57
CA ARG A 67 1.79 31.28 7.44
C ARG A 67 2.15 31.57 5.99
N LEU A 68 1.66 30.77 5.05
CA LEU A 68 1.84 30.98 3.61
C LEU A 68 1.03 32.19 3.14
N LYS A 69 1.73 33.18 2.57
CA LYS A 69 1.09 34.36 1.96
C LYS A 69 0.43 33.97 0.62
N PRO A 70 -0.63 34.64 0.16
CA PRO A 70 -1.37 34.23 -1.05
C PRO A 70 -0.55 34.11 -2.35
N TRP A 71 0.62 34.75 -2.43
CA TRP A 71 1.54 34.68 -3.58
C TRP A 71 2.71 33.71 -3.38
N GLU A 72 2.82 33.09 -2.21
CA GLU A 72 3.87 32.16 -1.83
C GLU A 72 3.31 30.73 -1.94
N PHE A 73 3.23 30.24 -3.17
CA PHE A 73 2.77 28.88 -3.45
C PHE A 73 3.94 27.93 -3.23
N GLU A 74 4.07 27.42 -2.02
CA GLU A 74 4.98 26.31 -1.74
C GLU A 74 4.39 25.05 -2.38
N LEU A 75 4.93 24.67 -3.56
CA LEU A 75 4.55 23.45 -4.24
C LEU A 75 5.05 22.27 -3.39
N GLU A 76 4.16 21.70 -2.58
CA GLU A 76 4.46 20.46 -1.87
C GLU A 76 4.67 19.36 -2.91
N TYR A 77 5.93 18.96 -3.10
CA TYR A 77 6.28 17.79 -3.88
C TYR A 77 5.79 16.55 -3.12
N GLU A 78 4.63 16.04 -3.48
CA GLU A 78 4.32 14.66 -3.14
C GLU A 78 5.26 13.75 -3.94
N PRO A 79 5.91 12.76 -3.30
CA PRO A 79 6.75 11.81 -4.01
C PRO A 79 5.92 11.14 -5.09
N THR A 80 6.46 11.12 -6.29
CA THR A 80 5.78 10.55 -7.44
C THR A 80 5.55 9.07 -7.19
N THR A 81 4.35 8.56 -7.47
CA THR A 81 3.99 7.16 -7.21
C THR A 81 4.92 6.15 -7.91
N THR A 82 5.61 6.61 -8.95
CA THR A 82 6.58 5.88 -9.77
C THR A 82 8.00 5.87 -9.18
N LYS A 83 8.34 6.80 -8.30
CA LYS A 83 9.71 6.93 -7.75
C LYS A 83 10.07 5.73 -6.89
N ASP A 84 9.18 5.31 -6.01
CA ASP A 84 9.40 4.18 -5.10
C ASP A 84 9.61 2.85 -5.85
N PRO A 85 8.74 2.44 -6.79
CA PRO A 85 8.97 1.20 -7.55
C PRO A 85 10.21 1.30 -8.44
N PHE A 86 10.47 2.46 -9.05
CA PHE A 86 11.67 2.64 -9.87
C PHE A 86 12.95 2.53 -9.05
N SER A 87 12.99 3.17 -7.87
CA SER A 87 14.17 3.10 -6.99
C SER A 87 14.40 1.66 -6.51
N LYS A 88 13.33 0.96 -6.10
CA LYS A 88 13.44 -0.46 -5.73
C LYS A 88 13.93 -1.35 -6.86
N ALA A 89 13.42 -1.15 -8.08
CA ALA A 89 13.86 -1.91 -9.24
C ALA A 89 15.32 -1.60 -9.60
N PHE A 90 15.74 -0.35 -9.41
CA PHE A 90 17.13 0.05 -9.60
C PHE A 90 18.05 -0.58 -8.54
N ASP A 91 17.64 -0.59 -7.29
CA ASP A 91 18.37 -1.24 -6.20
C ASP A 91 18.47 -2.76 -6.44
N GLU A 92 17.37 -3.39 -6.85
CA GLU A 92 17.34 -4.81 -7.25
C GLU A 92 18.28 -5.11 -8.42
N TYR A 93 18.29 -4.23 -9.43
CA TYR A 93 19.22 -4.33 -10.55
C TYR A 93 20.68 -4.23 -10.08
N GLN A 94 20.99 -3.28 -9.20
CA GLN A 94 22.33 -3.10 -8.66
C GLN A 94 22.80 -4.29 -7.82
N GLU A 95 21.93 -4.89 -7.01
CA GLU A 95 22.29 -6.02 -6.14
C GLU A 95 22.38 -7.34 -6.90
N ILE A 96 21.44 -7.63 -7.80
CA ILE A 96 21.29 -8.97 -8.40
C ILE A 96 21.92 -9.04 -9.78
N PHE A 97 21.73 -8.01 -10.61
CA PHE A 97 21.99 -8.07 -12.05
C PHE A 97 23.27 -7.35 -12.49
N HIS A 98 23.74 -6.34 -11.74
CA HIS A 98 24.93 -5.56 -12.10
C HIS A 98 26.19 -6.43 -12.29
N ASP A 99 26.37 -7.44 -11.43
CA ASP A 99 27.55 -8.29 -11.46
C ASP A 99 27.41 -9.50 -12.41
N ARG A 100 26.20 -9.77 -12.92
CA ARG A 100 25.93 -10.87 -13.85
C ARG A 100 26.12 -10.37 -15.28
N LYS A 101 27.08 -10.95 -16.00
CA LYS A 101 27.32 -10.60 -17.40
C LYS A 101 26.42 -11.44 -18.30
N ASP A 102 25.88 -10.82 -19.35
CA ASP A 102 25.06 -11.51 -20.35
C ASP A 102 25.85 -12.62 -21.10
N GLU A 103 27.19 -12.50 -21.14
CA GLU A 103 28.10 -13.52 -21.69
C GLU A 103 28.00 -14.87 -20.98
N ASP A 104 27.66 -14.89 -19.69
CA ASP A 104 27.56 -16.11 -18.89
C ASP A 104 26.26 -16.89 -19.18
N ASN A 105 25.26 -16.23 -19.79
CA ASN A 105 24.00 -16.86 -20.19
C ASN A 105 23.54 -16.42 -21.60
N PRO A 106 24.26 -16.83 -22.67
CA PRO A 106 23.93 -16.42 -24.05
C PRO A 106 22.58 -16.95 -24.54
N SER A 107 22.04 -17.97 -23.87
CA SER A 107 20.76 -18.59 -24.21
C SER A 107 19.56 -17.98 -23.46
N GLU A 108 19.77 -16.93 -22.66
CA GLU A 108 18.75 -16.23 -21.85
C GLU A 108 17.86 -17.20 -21.05
N LYS A 109 18.46 -18.28 -20.51
CA LYS A 109 17.72 -19.23 -19.67
C LYS A 109 17.46 -18.63 -18.29
N HIS A 110 16.45 -19.16 -17.61
CA HIS A 110 16.15 -18.74 -16.24
C HIS A 110 17.31 -19.08 -15.28
N TYR A 111 17.61 -18.13 -14.40
CA TYR A 111 18.64 -18.26 -13.37
C TYR A 111 18.13 -19.17 -12.25
N MET A 112 18.69 -20.38 -12.18
CA MET A 112 18.26 -21.39 -11.20
C MET A 112 18.56 -20.95 -9.77
N ASP A 113 19.68 -20.28 -9.52
CA ASP A 113 20.07 -19.77 -8.21
C ASP A 113 19.02 -18.81 -7.63
N ILE A 114 18.51 -17.87 -8.45
CA ILE A 114 17.44 -16.93 -8.04
C ILE A 114 16.17 -17.70 -7.67
N ILE A 115 15.76 -18.65 -8.52
CA ILE A 115 14.57 -19.46 -8.27
C ILE A 115 14.72 -20.30 -6.99
N HIS A 116 15.89 -20.89 -6.78
CA HIS A 116 16.16 -21.69 -5.58
C HIS A 116 16.13 -20.83 -4.32
N GLU A 117 16.70 -19.62 -4.35
CA GLU A 117 16.71 -18.72 -3.20
C GLU A 117 15.29 -18.26 -2.81
N GLU A 118 14.47 -17.86 -3.79
CA GLU A 118 13.06 -17.53 -3.56
C GLU A 118 12.28 -18.69 -2.93
N LYS A 119 12.44 -19.90 -3.50
CA LYS A 119 11.74 -21.10 -2.99
C LYS A 119 12.25 -21.55 -1.63
N CYS A 120 13.54 -21.43 -1.37
CA CYS A 120 14.11 -21.68 -0.06
C CYS A 120 13.55 -20.70 0.98
N TYR A 121 13.38 -19.42 0.64
CA TYR A 121 12.79 -18.42 1.54
C TYR A 121 11.31 -18.69 1.83
N GLU A 122 10.50 -19.02 0.81
CA GLU A 122 9.10 -19.43 0.99
C GLU A 122 9.01 -20.65 1.93
N MET A 123 9.83 -21.67 1.69
CA MET A 123 9.88 -22.88 2.50
C MET A 123 10.31 -22.57 3.95
N GLN A 124 11.30 -21.69 4.16
CA GLN A 124 11.72 -21.26 5.50
C GLN A 124 10.57 -20.59 6.27
N LEU A 125 9.76 -19.75 5.62
CA LEU A 125 8.60 -19.11 6.27
C LEU A 125 7.52 -20.10 6.65
N GLU A 126 7.31 -21.15 5.85
CA GLU A 126 6.38 -22.23 6.17
C GLU A 126 6.88 -23.08 7.34
N ILE A 127 8.14 -23.50 7.30
CA ILE A 127 8.79 -24.26 8.38
C ILE A 127 8.74 -23.45 9.66
N ARG A 128 9.00 -22.14 9.62
CA ARG A 128 8.95 -21.27 10.81
C ARG A 128 7.57 -21.29 11.47
N LYS A 129 6.48 -21.29 10.71
CA LYS A 129 5.13 -21.41 11.25
C LYS A 129 4.90 -22.78 11.89
N GLN A 130 5.36 -23.86 11.25
CA GLN A 130 5.25 -25.21 11.78
C GLN A 130 6.04 -25.37 13.08
N VAL A 131 7.27 -24.88 13.13
CA VAL A 131 8.12 -24.88 14.31
C VAL A 131 7.49 -24.04 15.42
N ASP A 132 6.94 -22.85 15.13
CA ASP A 132 6.21 -22.04 16.10
C ASP A 132 4.97 -22.75 16.67
N GLU A 133 4.24 -23.49 15.84
CA GLU A 133 3.11 -24.31 16.31
C GLU A 133 3.57 -25.48 17.17
N LEU A 134 4.65 -26.15 16.79
CA LEU A 134 5.25 -27.25 17.55
C LEU A 134 5.77 -26.77 18.90
N MET A 135 6.50 -25.64 18.95
CA MET A 135 6.96 -25.03 20.19
C MET A 135 5.78 -24.67 21.12
N ARG A 136 4.65 -24.20 20.58
CA ARG A 136 3.44 -23.94 21.39
C ARG A 136 2.85 -25.22 21.98
N LEU A 137 2.88 -26.33 21.24
CA LEU A 137 2.40 -27.62 21.73
C LEU A 137 3.35 -28.19 22.79
N GLU A 138 4.66 -28.10 22.58
CA GLU A 138 5.67 -28.51 23.55
C GLU A 138 5.55 -27.70 24.85
N LEU A 139 5.35 -26.38 24.75
CA LEU A 139 5.08 -25.54 25.91
C LEU A 139 3.80 -25.96 26.64
N GLU A 140 2.71 -26.25 25.93
CA GLU A 140 1.47 -26.74 26.54
C GLU A 140 1.68 -28.10 27.24
N MET A 141 2.47 -29.00 26.64
CA MET A 141 2.82 -30.28 27.25
C MET A 141 3.66 -30.12 28.51
N LEU A 142 4.64 -29.21 28.49
CA LEU A 142 5.49 -28.90 29.64
C LEU A 142 4.66 -28.27 30.77
N GLU A 143 3.76 -27.34 30.45
CA GLU A 143 2.82 -26.76 31.41
C GLU A 143 1.90 -27.83 32.02
N ASP A 144 1.35 -28.73 31.20
CA ASP A 144 0.53 -29.85 31.65
C ASP A 144 1.31 -30.78 32.59
N ALA A 145 2.55 -31.15 32.24
CA ALA A 145 3.41 -32.01 33.06
C ALA A 145 3.74 -31.33 34.41
N LEU A 146 4.11 -30.05 34.37
CA LEU A 146 4.37 -29.26 35.56
C LEU A 146 3.10 -29.13 36.44
N ALA A 147 1.93 -28.93 35.82
CA ALA A 147 0.65 -28.91 36.53
C ALA A 147 0.33 -30.26 37.17
N GLN A 148 0.61 -31.38 36.49
CA GLN A 148 0.46 -32.73 37.04
C GLN A 148 1.40 -32.97 38.22
N ASP A 149 2.67 -32.57 38.15
CA ASP A 149 3.63 -32.74 39.25
C ASP A 149 3.28 -31.85 40.45
N ARG A 150 2.84 -30.61 40.21
CA ARG A 150 2.27 -29.74 41.25
C ARG A 150 1.01 -30.35 41.86
N ALA A 151 0.16 -30.98 41.06
CA ALA A 151 -1.08 -31.61 41.54
C ALA A 151 -0.81 -32.91 42.33
N LYS A 152 0.19 -33.71 41.93
CA LYS A 152 0.70 -34.88 42.69
C LYS A 152 1.27 -34.45 44.04
N ARG A 153 2.14 -33.43 44.09
CA ARG A 153 2.67 -32.86 45.34
C ARG A 153 1.57 -32.33 46.28
N LYS A 154 0.43 -31.90 45.74
CA LYS A 154 -0.72 -31.37 46.50
C LYS A 154 -1.90 -32.37 46.63
N GLY A 155 -1.75 -33.62 46.21
CA GLY A 155 -2.79 -34.67 46.31
C GLY A 155 -4.11 -34.42 45.57
N LYS A 156 -4.11 -33.77 44.39
CA LYS A 156 -5.31 -33.44 43.58
C LYS A 156 -5.22 -34.01 42.14
N LYS A 157 -6.35 -34.38 41.51
CA LYS A 157 -6.45 -34.85 40.10
C LYS A 157 -6.54 -33.68 39.09
N TYR A 158 -5.81 -33.74 37.97
CA TYR A 158 -5.73 -32.73 36.89
C TYR A 158 -6.87 -32.83 35.84
N LYS A 159 -7.30 -31.71 35.24
CA LYS A 159 -8.30 -31.64 34.13
C LYS A 159 -7.88 -30.61 33.06
N LYS A 160 -7.83 -31.01 31.78
CA LYS A 160 -7.39 -30.20 30.62
C LYS A 160 -8.52 -29.33 30.00
N LYS A 161 -8.24 -28.09 29.56
CA LYS A 161 -9.19 -27.13 28.94
C LYS A 161 -9.21 -27.21 27.39
N LYS A 162 -10.38 -27.04 26.74
CA LYS A 162 -10.56 -27.04 25.24
C LYS A 162 -10.80 -25.62 24.67
N LYS A 163 -10.17 -25.28 23.52
CA LYS A 163 -10.32 -23.99 22.76
C LYS A 163 -11.35 -24.07 21.60
N LYS A 164 -12.11 -22.98 21.35
CA LYS A 164 -13.09 -22.81 20.23
C LYS A 164 -12.68 -21.68 19.26
N LYS A 165 -12.80 -21.88 17.94
CA LYS A 165 -12.56 -20.89 16.85
C LYS A 165 -13.87 -20.28 16.31
N LYS A 166 -13.88 -18.99 15.92
CA LYS A 166 -14.98 -18.25 15.25
C LYS A 166 -14.58 -17.79 13.83
N LYS A 167 -15.50 -17.83 12.86
CA LYS A 167 -15.35 -17.34 11.46
C LYS A 167 -16.28 -16.13 11.19
N HIS A 168 -15.80 -15.15 10.41
CA HIS A 168 -16.56 -13.99 9.92
C HIS A 168 -16.72 -14.02 8.39
N LYS A 169 -17.86 -13.53 7.86
CA LYS A 169 -18.21 -13.46 6.43
C LYS A 169 -18.41 -11.98 6.01
N LYS A 170 -17.84 -11.54 4.87
CA LYS A 170 -17.95 -10.16 4.31
C LYS A 170 -18.85 -10.14 3.06
N LYS A 171 -19.68 -9.10 2.89
CA LYS A 171 -20.53 -8.82 1.71
C LYS A 171 -19.91 -7.70 0.84
N LYS A 172 -19.95 -7.84 -0.50
CA LYS A 172 -19.53 -6.83 -1.51
C LYS A 172 -20.70 -5.92 -1.93
N LYS A 173 -20.42 -4.63 -2.21
CA LYS A 173 -21.37 -3.61 -2.75
C LYS A 173 -21.27 -3.52 -4.29
N LYS A 174 -22.40 -3.32 -4.98
CA LYS A 174 -22.51 -3.11 -6.44
C LYS A 174 -22.34 -1.63 -6.83
N GLY A 175 -21.67 -1.36 -7.95
CA GLY A 175 -21.46 -0.02 -8.54
C GLY A 175 -22.63 0.47 -9.42
N LYS A 176 -22.63 1.77 -9.72
CA LYS A 176 -23.67 2.50 -10.50
C LYS A 176 -23.59 2.17 -12.00
N LYS A 177 -24.73 2.16 -12.69
CA LYS A 177 -24.89 1.85 -14.13
C LYS A 177 -24.76 3.12 -15.00
N ASP A 178 -24.14 2.96 -16.16
CA ASP A 178 -23.83 4.04 -17.11
C ASP A 178 -25.01 4.42 -18.04
N PRO A 179 -25.26 5.73 -18.26
CA PRO A 179 -26.40 6.23 -19.06
C PRO A 179 -26.16 6.45 -20.57
N THR A 180 -25.02 6.09 -21.16
CA THR A 180 -24.74 6.22 -22.62
C THR A 180 -24.58 4.88 -23.36
N GLY A 181 -25.25 3.82 -22.88
CA GLY A 181 -25.14 2.48 -23.47
C GLY A 181 -25.69 2.32 -24.90
N HIS A 182 -26.41 3.31 -25.42
CA HIS A 182 -27.18 3.21 -26.68
C HIS A 182 -26.45 3.69 -27.95
N ARG A 183 -25.22 4.22 -27.86
CA ARG A 183 -24.42 4.66 -29.04
C ARG A 183 -23.24 3.72 -29.30
N SER A 184 -22.84 3.55 -30.57
CA SER A 184 -21.60 2.85 -30.95
C SER A 184 -20.37 3.70 -30.56
N VAL A 185 -19.19 3.09 -30.49
CA VAL A 185 -17.95 3.83 -30.15
C VAL A 185 -17.39 4.57 -31.36
N GLU A 186 -17.70 4.08 -32.55
CA GLU A 186 -17.31 4.62 -33.85
C GLU A 186 -18.02 5.94 -34.15
N ASP A 187 -19.35 5.99 -33.96
CA ASP A 187 -20.12 7.23 -34.16
C ASP A 187 -19.64 8.32 -33.20
N LEU A 188 -19.30 7.94 -31.97
CA LEU A 188 -18.78 8.87 -30.98
C LEU A 188 -17.37 9.36 -31.32
N PHE A 189 -16.53 8.50 -31.88
CA PHE A 189 -15.22 8.90 -32.36
C PHE A 189 -15.34 9.87 -33.54
N GLN A 190 -16.24 9.60 -34.49
CA GLN A 190 -16.47 10.48 -35.64
C GLN A 190 -16.99 11.85 -35.21
N GLU A 191 -17.97 11.92 -34.30
CA GLU A 191 -18.44 13.18 -33.70
C GLU A 191 -17.27 13.97 -33.07
N LEU A 192 -16.33 13.32 -32.38
CA LEU A 192 -15.21 13.98 -31.72
C LEU A 192 -14.14 14.50 -32.71
N VAL A 193 -13.96 13.79 -33.83
CA VAL A 193 -13.07 14.22 -34.93
C VAL A 193 -13.69 15.39 -35.70
N ASP A 194 -14.98 15.33 -36.03
CA ASP A 194 -15.70 16.40 -36.74
C ASP A 194 -15.74 17.69 -35.92
N ASN A 195 -15.86 17.56 -34.59
CA ASN A 195 -15.77 18.69 -33.67
C ASN A 195 -14.34 19.20 -33.45
N GLY A 196 -13.32 18.57 -34.03
CA GLY A 196 -11.92 18.97 -33.88
C GLY A 196 -11.37 18.84 -32.45
N ILE A 197 -12.01 18.04 -31.61
CA ILE A 197 -11.48 17.69 -30.27
C ILE A 197 -10.35 16.67 -30.44
N ILE A 198 -10.51 15.74 -31.37
CA ILE A 198 -9.46 14.84 -31.80
C ILE A 198 -8.85 15.41 -33.08
N HIS A 199 -7.58 15.74 -33.05
CA HIS A 199 -6.85 16.22 -34.21
C HIS A 199 -5.44 15.61 -34.26
N PRO A 200 -4.83 15.51 -35.46
CA PRO A 200 -3.45 15.07 -35.57
C PRO A 200 -2.50 16.06 -34.88
N TYR A 201 -1.38 15.55 -34.37
CA TYR A 201 -0.28 16.34 -33.82
C TYR A 201 0.97 16.17 -34.68
N ASN A 202 1.89 17.13 -34.58
CA ASN A 202 3.20 17.02 -35.23
C ASN A 202 4.02 15.93 -34.53
N LYS A 203 4.47 14.93 -35.29
CA LYS A 203 5.35 13.86 -34.78
C LYS A 203 6.68 14.49 -34.35
N GLN A 204 6.95 14.41 -33.06
CA GLN A 204 8.16 14.95 -32.43
C GLN A 204 8.70 13.89 -31.49
N TYR A 205 10.02 13.82 -31.35
CA TYR A 205 10.66 12.81 -30.49
C TYR A 205 11.22 13.44 -29.22
N LEU A 206 11.36 12.64 -28.15
CA LEU A 206 11.88 13.15 -26.88
C LEU A 206 13.33 13.67 -27.01
N ASN A 207 14.08 13.15 -27.97
CA ASN A 207 15.45 13.57 -28.28
C ASN A 207 15.52 14.97 -28.90
N GLU A 208 14.44 15.45 -29.54
CA GLU A 208 14.38 16.80 -30.11
C GLU A 208 14.26 17.88 -29.03
N TYR A 209 13.84 17.50 -27.82
CA TYR A 209 13.82 18.39 -26.67
C TYR A 209 15.24 18.66 -26.18
N LYS A 210 15.79 19.81 -26.57
CA LYS A 210 17.12 20.28 -26.19
C LYS A 210 17.17 20.63 -24.70
N GLY A 211 17.92 19.85 -23.95
CA GLY A 211 18.17 20.04 -22.53
C GLY A 211 19.15 18.98 -22.05
N ASP A 212 20.08 19.40 -21.19
CA ASP A 212 21.07 18.50 -20.62
C ASP A 212 20.93 18.41 -19.10
N PHE A 213 21.51 17.34 -18.55
CA PHE A 213 21.65 17.15 -17.13
C PHE A 213 22.74 18.08 -16.60
N SER A 214 22.53 18.65 -15.42
CA SER A 214 23.62 19.34 -14.75
C SER A 214 24.50 18.32 -14.03
N TYR A 215 25.69 18.09 -14.57
CA TYR A 215 26.69 17.19 -13.98
C TYR A 215 27.20 17.70 -12.62
N ASN A 216 27.20 19.02 -12.41
CA ASN A 216 27.62 19.63 -11.15
C ASN A 216 26.60 19.43 -10.02
N ASN A 217 25.36 18.99 -10.32
CA ASN A 217 24.31 18.80 -9.32
C ASN A 217 24.70 17.77 -8.25
N TRP A 218 25.55 16.80 -8.60
CA TRP A 218 26.11 15.83 -7.66
C TRP A 218 26.97 16.52 -6.57
N GLU A 219 27.86 17.43 -6.96
CA GLU A 219 28.76 18.12 -6.03
C GLU A 219 27.99 19.09 -5.15
N TYR A 220 27.02 19.80 -5.72
CA TYR A 220 26.14 20.70 -4.98
C TYR A 220 25.38 19.96 -3.87
N ARG A 221 24.81 18.79 -4.19
CA ARG A 221 24.12 17.96 -3.18
C ARG A 221 25.06 17.41 -2.11
N SER A 222 26.31 17.10 -2.46
CA SER A 222 27.33 16.70 -1.49
C SER A 222 27.69 17.82 -0.51
N ARG A 223 27.47 19.07 -0.90
CA ARG A 223 27.62 20.28 -0.06
C ARG A 223 26.30 20.69 0.63
N GLU A 224 25.34 19.77 0.73
CA GLU A 224 24.00 19.98 1.31
C GLU A 224 23.17 21.09 0.61
N PHE A 225 23.53 21.46 -0.62
CA PHE A 225 22.78 22.42 -1.43
C PHE A 225 21.93 21.67 -2.46
N ASP A 226 20.62 21.93 -2.50
CA ASP A 226 19.75 21.34 -3.53
C ASP A 226 19.71 22.26 -4.77
N PRO A 227 20.35 21.85 -5.89
CA PRO A 227 20.42 22.68 -7.08
C PRO A 227 19.05 22.75 -7.78
N PRO A 228 18.75 23.86 -8.47
CA PRO A 228 17.53 23.96 -9.25
C PRO A 228 17.51 22.92 -10.38
N SER A 229 16.32 22.39 -10.66
CA SER A 229 16.11 21.39 -11.73
C SER A 229 16.46 21.97 -13.10
N THR A 230 17.17 21.20 -13.93
CA THR A 230 17.46 21.58 -15.32
C THR A 230 16.46 21.00 -16.31
N LEU A 231 16.54 21.43 -17.57
CA LEU A 231 15.69 20.92 -18.65
C LEU A 231 15.89 19.41 -18.89
N GLY A 232 17.10 18.88 -18.68
CA GLY A 232 17.38 17.45 -18.72
C GLY A 232 16.60 16.67 -17.66
N ASP A 233 16.53 17.20 -16.44
CA ASP A 233 15.76 16.61 -15.35
C ASP A 233 14.26 16.56 -15.71
N VAL A 234 13.72 17.62 -16.31
CA VAL A 234 12.32 17.67 -16.77
C VAL A 234 12.05 16.57 -17.81
N ARG A 235 12.96 16.39 -18.77
CA ARG A 235 12.87 15.32 -19.78
C ARG A 235 12.84 13.94 -19.14
N GLN A 236 13.69 13.71 -18.13
CA GLN A 236 13.73 12.44 -17.40
C GLN A 236 12.45 12.20 -16.59
N VAL A 237 11.94 13.22 -15.89
CA VAL A 237 10.69 13.13 -15.12
C VAL A 237 9.51 12.77 -16.01
N VAL A 238 9.41 13.39 -17.20
CA VAL A 238 8.37 13.04 -18.18
C VAL A 238 8.54 11.61 -18.69
N LYS A 239 9.77 11.17 -18.96
CA LYS A 239 10.03 9.79 -19.39
C LYS A 239 9.60 8.77 -18.32
N ILE A 240 9.95 8.99 -17.06
CA ILE A 240 9.63 8.08 -15.95
C ILE A 240 8.13 8.07 -15.63
N ASN A 241 7.44 9.22 -15.75
CA ASN A 241 6.04 9.33 -15.35
C ASN A 241 5.04 9.07 -16.48
N CYS A 242 5.38 9.39 -17.72
CA CYS A 242 4.44 9.25 -18.83
C CYS A 242 4.72 8.01 -19.68
N ILE A 243 5.99 7.69 -19.94
CA ILE A 243 6.38 6.64 -20.89
C ILE A 243 6.63 5.32 -20.17
N ALA A 244 7.49 5.31 -19.14
CA ALA A 244 7.85 4.09 -18.43
C ALA A 244 6.65 3.29 -17.85
N PRO A 245 5.59 3.92 -17.29
CA PRO A 245 4.45 3.16 -16.76
C PRO A 245 3.63 2.45 -17.82
N LEU A 246 3.81 2.78 -19.11
CA LEU A 246 3.14 2.07 -20.19
C LEU A 246 3.77 0.70 -20.45
N SER A 247 5.08 0.56 -20.17
CA SER A 247 5.83 -0.67 -20.39
C SER A 247 5.55 -1.74 -19.34
N THR A 248 5.14 -1.36 -18.13
CA THR A 248 5.00 -2.29 -16.99
C THR A 248 3.64 -2.14 -16.33
N GLU A 249 2.86 -3.22 -16.26
CA GLU A 249 1.53 -3.24 -15.62
C GLU A 249 1.59 -3.00 -14.11
N SER A 250 2.71 -3.35 -13.49
CA SER A 250 2.95 -3.22 -12.04
C SER A 250 3.12 -1.77 -11.57
N MET A 251 3.48 -0.84 -12.46
CA MET A 251 3.76 0.53 -12.08
C MET A 251 2.48 1.38 -12.08
N ILE A 252 2.24 2.10 -10.98
CA ILE A 252 1.03 2.91 -10.82
C ILE A 252 1.08 4.09 -11.80
N LYS A 253 0.21 4.07 -12.80
CA LYS A 253 0.11 5.12 -13.83
C LYS A 253 -0.42 6.43 -13.22
N PRO A 254 0.29 7.55 -13.34
CA PRO A 254 -0.23 8.85 -12.91
C PRO A 254 -1.47 9.20 -13.75
N LYS A 255 -2.51 9.74 -13.10
CA LYS A 255 -3.77 10.08 -13.78
C LYS A 255 -3.68 11.38 -14.58
N SER A 256 -2.83 12.30 -14.15
CA SER A 256 -2.68 13.62 -14.75
C SER A 256 -1.26 14.14 -14.50
N VAL A 257 -0.66 14.76 -15.50
CA VAL A 257 0.64 15.42 -15.41
C VAL A 257 0.47 16.87 -15.89
N LEU A 258 1.03 17.83 -15.16
CA LEU A 258 0.96 19.26 -15.48
C LEU A 258 2.35 19.80 -15.80
N LEU A 259 2.50 20.40 -16.98
CA LEU A 259 3.75 21.04 -17.42
C LEU A 259 3.65 22.57 -17.27
N ILE A 260 4.48 23.14 -16.40
CA ILE A 260 4.51 24.59 -16.10
C ILE A 260 5.87 25.16 -16.52
N GLY A 261 5.91 26.44 -16.87
CA GLY A 261 7.09 27.12 -17.40
C GLY A 261 6.74 28.39 -18.17
N PRO A 262 7.74 29.18 -18.61
CA PRO A 262 7.51 30.39 -19.40
C PRO A 262 6.97 30.07 -20.80
N ARG A 263 6.50 31.09 -21.53
CA ARG A 263 6.10 30.93 -22.94
C ARG A 263 7.30 30.45 -23.76
N GLN A 264 7.04 29.63 -24.78
CA GLN A 264 8.08 29.07 -25.68
C GLN A 264 9.14 28.15 -25.03
N SER A 265 8.89 27.63 -23.82
CA SER A 265 9.76 26.64 -23.15
C SER A 265 9.71 25.21 -23.73
N GLY A 266 9.07 25.01 -24.88
CA GLY A 266 8.95 23.68 -25.50
C GLY A 266 7.93 22.74 -24.84
N LYS A 267 6.98 23.25 -24.03
CA LYS A 267 5.95 22.42 -23.37
C LYS A 267 5.09 21.63 -24.37
N HIS A 268 4.66 22.29 -25.44
CA HIS A 268 3.89 21.64 -26.51
C HIS A 268 4.72 20.57 -27.22
N LEU A 269 6.02 20.84 -27.42
CA LEU A 269 6.95 19.86 -27.99
C LEU A 269 7.08 18.62 -27.09
N LEU A 270 7.23 18.83 -25.78
CA LEU A 270 7.32 17.75 -24.82
C LEU A 270 6.02 16.92 -24.74
N ALA A 271 4.85 17.58 -24.81
CA ALA A 271 3.56 16.90 -24.87
C ALA A 271 3.41 16.06 -26.15
N ASN A 272 3.72 16.65 -27.32
CA ASN A 272 3.70 15.94 -28.61
C ASN A 272 4.67 14.77 -28.65
N ALA A 273 5.84 14.91 -28.03
CA ALA A 273 6.81 13.83 -27.90
C ALA A 273 6.24 12.66 -27.09
N VAL A 274 5.57 12.93 -25.97
CA VAL A 274 4.90 11.88 -25.20
C VAL A 274 3.86 11.15 -26.04
N PHE A 275 3.02 11.88 -26.79
CA PHE A 275 1.99 11.25 -27.62
C PHE A 275 2.58 10.40 -28.75
N THR A 276 3.69 10.85 -29.34
CA THR A 276 4.40 10.13 -30.41
C THR A 276 4.99 8.81 -29.88
N GLU A 277 5.69 8.85 -28.75
CA GLU A 277 6.31 7.69 -28.12
C GLU A 277 5.26 6.69 -27.59
N SER A 278 4.14 7.20 -27.06
CA SER A 278 3.05 6.36 -26.55
C SER A 278 2.03 5.94 -27.60
N GLN A 279 2.21 6.34 -28.86
CA GLN A 279 1.25 6.14 -29.96
C GLN A 279 -0.19 6.46 -29.57
N SER A 280 -0.38 7.52 -28.79
CA SER A 280 -1.68 7.87 -28.19
C SER A 280 -2.42 8.93 -28.99
N ILE A 281 -3.74 8.96 -28.81
CA ILE A 281 -4.63 9.95 -29.42
C ILE A 281 -4.66 11.21 -28.55
N LEU A 282 -4.46 12.38 -29.17
CA LEU A 282 -4.56 13.68 -28.52
C LEU A 282 -6.03 14.13 -28.46
N PHE A 283 -6.48 14.51 -27.27
CA PHE A 283 -7.73 15.22 -27.06
C PHE A 283 -7.44 16.65 -26.65
N ASP A 284 -7.81 17.63 -27.48
CA ASP A 284 -7.72 19.04 -27.13
C ASP A 284 -8.98 19.51 -26.42
N LEU A 285 -8.81 19.86 -25.15
CA LEU A 285 -9.87 20.36 -24.26
C LEU A 285 -9.77 21.87 -24.03
N SER A 286 -9.06 22.58 -24.91
CA SER A 286 -8.94 24.04 -24.83
C SER A 286 -10.32 24.70 -24.88
N PRO A 287 -10.57 25.73 -24.05
CA PRO A 287 -11.90 26.36 -23.96
C PRO A 287 -12.35 26.98 -25.28
N GLU A 288 -11.41 27.39 -26.15
CA GLU A 288 -11.69 27.88 -27.49
C GLU A 288 -12.31 26.81 -28.39
N VAL A 289 -11.81 25.57 -28.29
CA VAL A 289 -12.31 24.41 -29.05
C VAL A 289 -13.63 23.92 -28.49
N LEU A 290 -13.81 23.99 -27.17
CA LEU A 290 -14.99 23.48 -26.47
C LEU A 290 -16.18 24.45 -26.49
N ALA A 291 -15.93 25.75 -26.63
CA ALA A 291 -16.96 26.78 -26.62
C ALA A 291 -17.96 26.58 -27.79
N GLY A 292 -19.24 26.40 -27.45
CA GLY A 292 -20.33 26.34 -28.42
C GLY A 292 -20.61 24.97 -29.05
N LYS A 293 -19.71 23.98 -28.94
CA LYS A 293 -19.89 22.66 -29.58
C LYS A 293 -20.77 21.69 -28.79
N TYR A 294 -20.78 21.82 -27.46
CA TYR A 294 -21.64 21.00 -26.60
C TYR A 294 -22.32 21.83 -25.50
N PRO A 295 -23.58 22.26 -25.68
CA PRO A 295 -24.32 22.93 -24.62
C PRO A 295 -24.75 21.94 -23.52
N GLY A 296 -24.25 22.14 -22.28
CA GLY A 296 -24.73 21.51 -21.04
C GLY A 296 -23.89 20.33 -20.47
N ASN A 297 -24.33 19.77 -19.34
CA ASN A 297 -23.66 18.67 -18.59
C ASN A 297 -23.41 17.38 -19.40
N LYS A 298 -24.06 17.23 -20.56
CA LYS A 298 -23.96 16.03 -21.41
C LYS A 298 -22.60 15.90 -22.09
N ALA A 299 -21.89 17.00 -22.36
CA ALA A 299 -20.58 17.00 -23.03
C ALA A 299 -19.50 16.25 -22.25
N CYS A 300 -19.39 16.58 -20.96
CA CYS A 300 -18.42 16.00 -20.04
C CYS A 300 -18.73 14.51 -19.82
N LEU A 301 -20.02 14.17 -19.67
CA LEU A 301 -20.50 12.79 -19.57
C LEU A 301 -20.18 11.98 -20.83
N THR A 302 -20.35 12.53 -22.03
CA THR A 302 -20.04 11.82 -23.28
C THR A 302 -18.54 11.53 -23.42
N CYS A 303 -17.67 12.50 -23.15
CA CYS A 303 -16.22 12.29 -23.19
C CYS A 303 -15.75 11.32 -22.07
N GLN A 304 -16.29 11.47 -20.86
CA GLN A 304 -16.01 10.56 -19.74
C GLN A 304 -16.49 9.15 -20.04
N ASN A 305 -17.66 8.98 -20.65
CA ASN A 305 -18.20 7.67 -20.98
C ASN A 305 -17.47 7.03 -22.15
N PHE A 306 -16.99 7.80 -23.13
CA PHE A 306 -16.06 7.28 -24.15
C PHE A 306 -14.79 6.76 -23.50
N TYR A 307 -14.18 7.54 -22.61
CA TYR A 307 -12.98 7.15 -21.86
C TYR A 307 -13.22 5.92 -20.98
N ILE A 308 -14.36 5.82 -20.29
CA ILE A 308 -14.73 4.67 -19.44
C ILE A 308 -14.97 3.41 -20.29
N ARG A 309 -15.57 3.56 -21.47
CA ARG A 309 -15.85 2.43 -22.38
C ARG A 309 -14.56 1.93 -23.03
N LEU A 310 -13.68 2.82 -23.51
CA LEU A 310 -12.34 2.46 -23.96
C LEU A 310 -11.55 1.75 -22.86
N ARG A 311 -11.57 2.28 -21.63
CA ARG A 311 -10.88 1.65 -20.50
C ARG A 311 -11.42 0.26 -20.16
N SER A 312 -12.71 -0.01 -20.34
CA SER A 312 -13.30 -1.35 -20.13
C SER A 312 -13.01 -2.34 -21.26
N PHE A 313 -12.61 -1.86 -22.44
CA PHE A 313 -12.24 -2.70 -23.58
C PHE A 313 -10.76 -3.09 -23.58
N TYR A 314 -9.90 -2.28 -22.95
CA TYR A 314 -8.44 -2.44 -22.95
C TYR A 314 -7.83 -2.90 -21.61
N VAL A 315 -8.67 -3.31 -20.63
CA VAL A 315 -8.27 -3.93 -19.35
C VAL A 315 -8.92 -5.29 -19.23
#